data_AF-A0A3D5DZ50-F1
#
_entry.id   AF-A0A3D5DZ50-F1
#
_cell.length_a   1.000
_cell.length_b   1.000
_cell.length_c   1.000
_cell.angle_alpha   90.00
_cell.angle_beta   90.00
_cell.angle_gamma   90.00
#
_symmetry.space_group_name_H-M   'P 1'
#
loop_
_entity.id
_entity.type
_entity.pdbx_description
1 polymer ?
#
loop_
_entity_poly.entity_id
_entity_poly.type
_entity_poly.pdbx_seq_one_letter_code
_entity_poly.pdbx_strand_id
1 'polypeptide(L)'
;PPGSADLAGYYAAVADAAAGHPVLAYHFPKVSAPGIPVAALAGLPVAGVKDSTGDPDRLLDELAHYPGATYTGSSAVLALAGPMGAAGAILALANIEPERCVAALAGDARAQLALADRHLEVKQGGIAALKALLAAERGIPAGVRG
;
A
#
# COMPACT_ATOMS: atom_id res chain seq x y z
N PRO A 1 -7.76 -13.57 -8.21
CA PRO A 1 -7.41 -13.03 -9.55
C PRO A 1 -8.44 -11.97 -9.97
N PRO A 2 -8.15 -11.10 -10.96
CA PRO A 2 -9.15 -10.19 -11.52
C PRO A 2 -10.42 -10.97 -11.90
N GLY A 3 -11.57 -10.52 -11.44
CA GLY A 3 -12.85 -11.22 -11.66
C GLY A 3 -13.07 -12.51 -10.84
N SER A 4 -12.26 -12.82 -9.82
CA SER A 4 -12.51 -13.97 -8.93
C SER A 4 -13.79 -13.74 -8.14
N ALA A 5 -14.85 -14.47 -8.48
CA ALA A 5 -16.12 -14.43 -7.75
C ALA A 5 -15.99 -15.04 -6.35
N ASP A 6 -15.02 -15.95 -6.16
CA ASP A 6 -14.73 -16.60 -4.89
C ASP A 6 -13.40 -16.09 -4.31
N LEU A 7 -13.49 -15.07 -3.45
CA LEU A 7 -12.32 -14.58 -2.70
C LEU A 7 -11.91 -15.57 -1.61
N ALA A 8 -12.87 -16.23 -0.96
CA ALA A 8 -12.60 -17.11 0.17
C ALA A 8 -11.79 -18.34 -0.27
N GLY A 9 -12.23 -19.05 -1.33
CA GLY A 9 -11.50 -20.18 -1.89
C GLY A 9 -10.12 -19.79 -2.43
N TYR A 10 -10.00 -18.62 -3.06
CA TYR A 10 -8.71 -18.11 -3.52
C TYR A 10 -7.73 -17.90 -2.36
N TYR A 11 -8.14 -17.17 -1.31
CA TYR A 11 -7.26 -16.90 -0.18
C TYR A 11 -7.01 -18.15 0.68
N ALA A 12 -7.94 -19.10 0.75
CA ALA A 12 -7.71 -20.41 1.37
C ALA A 12 -6.60 -21.17 0.65
N ALA A 13 -6.65 -21.27 -0.68
CA ALA A 13 -5.60 -21.92 -1.46
C ALA A 13 -4.24 -21.23 -1.30
N VAL A 14 -4.21 -19.90 -1.21
CA VAL A 14 -2.98 -19.14 -0.95
C VAL A 14 -2.45 -19.40 0.46
N ALA A 15 -3.31 -19.43 1.48
CA ALA A 15 -2.92 -19.70 2.86
C ALA A 15 -2.38 -21.13 3.03
N ASP A 16 -3.02 -22.12 2.39
CA ASP A 16 -2.54 -23.51 2.36
C ASP A 16 -1.15 -23.60 1.71
N ALA A 17 -0.98 -22.96 0.54
CA ALA A 17 0.30 -22.91 -0.16
C ALA A 17 1.39 -22.15 0.61
N ALA A 18 1.01 -21.17 1.45
CA ALA A 18 1.93 -20.43 2.29
C ALA A 18 2.50 -21.27 3.45
N ALA A 19 1.95 -22.46 3.72
CA ALA A 19 2.47 -23.42 4.69
C ALA A 19 2.76 -22.79 6.07
N GLY A 20 1.82 -22.00 6.58
CA GLY A 20 1.91 -21.34 7.88
C GLY A 20 2.62 -19.97 7.90
N HIS A 21 3.14 -19.49 6.77
CA HIS A 21 3.64 -18.12 6.68
C HIS A 21 2.47 -17.12 6.62
N PRO A 22 2.58 -15.93 7.27
CA PRO A 22 1.54 -14.91 7.20
C PRO A 22 1.27 -14.45 5.76
N VAL A 23 0.00 -14.40 5.38
CA VAL A 23 -0.47 -13.90 4.08
C VAL A 23 -1.07 -12.51 4.26
N LEU A 24 -0.69 -11.57 3.42
CA LEU A 24 -1.38 -10.27 3.33
C LEU A 24 -2.31 -10.25 2.13
N ALA A 25 -3.55 -9.82 2.35
CA ALA A 25 -4.43 -9.42 1.26
C ALA A 25 -3.86 -8.17 0.59
N TYR A 26 -3.85 -8.13 -0.75
CA TYR A 26 -3.40 -6.95 -1.48
C TYR A 26 -4.55 -6.30 -2.25
N HIS A 27 -5.08 -5.21 -1.71
CA HIS A 27 -6.14 -4.43 -2.35
C HIS A 27 -5.54 -3.40 -3.31
N PHE A 28 -5.67 -3.65 -4.62
CA PHE A 28 -5.23 -2.70 -5.66
C PHE A 28 -6.16 -2.70 -6.88
N PRO A 29 -7.38 -2.15 -6.76
CA PRO A 29 -8.44 -2.29 -7.76
C PRO A 29 -8.11 -1.68 -9.12
N LYS A 30 -7.22 -0.67 -9.15
CA LYS A 30 -6.71 -0.09 -10.42
C LYS A 30 -5.97 -1.10 -11.29
N VAL A 31 -5.35 -2.12 -10.69
CA VAL A 31 -4.60 -3.18 -11.39
C VAL A 31 -5.37 -4.49 -11.40
N SER A 32 -6.11 -4.81 -10.33
CA SER A 32 -6.87 -6.05 -10.18
C SER A 32 -8.29 -5.76 -9.69
N ALA A 33 -9.15 -5.34 -10.62
CA ALA A 33 -10.57 -5.12 -10.36
C ALA A 33 -11.32 -6.43 -10.01
N PRO A 34 -12.38 -6.38 -9.18
CA PRO A 34 -12.98 -5.19 -8.55
C PRO A 34 -12.30 -4.77 -7.24
N GLY A 35 -11.25 -5.46 -6.80
CA GLY A 35 -10.66 -5.30 -5.48
C GLY A 35 -11.28 -6.22 -4.43
N ILE A 36 -11.11 -5.88 -3.16
CA ILE A 36 -11.47 -6.68 -1.98
C ILE A 36 -12.36 -5.79 -1.11
N PRO A 37 -13.64 -6.14 -0.92
CA PRO A 37 -14.51 -5.41 -0.02
C PRO A 37 -13.98 -5.47 1.42
N VAL A 38 -14.00 -4.35 2.16
CA VAL A 38 -13.54 -4.32 3.57
C VAL A 38 -14.30 -5.33 4.42
N ALA A 39 -15.63 -5.38 4.25
CA ALA A 39 -16.50 -6.33 4.95
C ALA A 39 -16.15 -7.82 4.72
N ALA A 40 -15.44 -8.15 3.65
CA ALA A 40 -15.02 -9.52 3.38
C ALA A 40 -13.72 -9.90 4.12
N LEU A 41 -12.87 -8.92 4.49
CA LEU A 41 -11.51 -9.15 5.01
C LEU A 41 -11.48 -10.02 6.26
N ALA A 42 -12.41 -9.82 7.19
CA ALA A 42 -12.48 -10.56 8.45
C ALA A 42 -12.72 -12.07 8.25
N GLY A 43 -13.29 -12.47 7.11
CA GLY A 43 -13.53 -13.88 6.76
C GLY A 43 -12.39 -14.54 5.99
N LEU A 44 -11.33 -13.80 5.63
CA LEU A 44 -10.22 -14.33 4.84
C LEU A 44 -9.09 -14.83 5.76
N PRO A 45 -8.38 -15.92 5.39
CA PRO A 45 -7.23 -16.44 6.14
C PRO A 45 -5.98 -15.59 5.87
N VAL A 46 -6.03 -14.30 6.22
CA VAL A 46 -4.95 -13.33 6.02
C VAL A 46 -4.60 -12.66 7.34
N ALA A 47 -3.32 -12.36 7.54
CA ALA A 47 -2.79 -11.68 8.71
C ALA A 47 -3.01 -10.15 8.66
N GLY A 48 -3.37 -9.62 7.50
CA GLY A 48 -3.54 -8.19 7.29
C GLY A 48 -3.91 -7.86 5.85
N VAL A 49 -4.11 -6.57 5.59
CA VAL A 49 -4.37 -6.01 4.26
C VAL A 49 -3.36 -4.91 3.95
N LYS A 50 -2.82 -4.92 2.73
CA LYS A 50 -2.18 -3.77 2.13
C LYS A 50 -3.16 -3.09 1.18
N ASP A 51 -3.46 -1.82 1.40
CA ASP A 51 -4.35 -1.03 0.54
C ASP A 51 -3.57 0.01 -0.30
N SER A 52 -3.52 -0.19 -1.62
CA SER A 52 -2.89 0.72 -2.59
C SER A 52 -3.82 1.79 -3.20
N THR A 53 -5.04 1.95 -2.71
CA THR A 53 -5.98 2.97 -3.22
C THR A 53 -5.53 4.39 -2.90
N GLY A 54 -5.03 4.60 -1.68
CA GLY A 54 -4.82 5.93 -1.10
C GLY A 54 -6.12 6.69 -0.85
N ASP A 55 -7.23 5.97 -0.70
CA ASP A 55 -8.55 6.52 -0.40
C ASP A 55 -8.70 6.67 1.13
N PRO A 56 -8.85 7.90 1.66
CA PRO A 56 -9.00 8.11 3.10
C PRO A 56 -10.30 7.53 3.67
N ASP A 57 -11.40 7.48 2.90
CA ASP A 57 -12.67 6.93 3.40
C ASP A 57 -12.60 5.42 3.55
N ARG A 58 -11.92 4.75 2.60
CA ARG A 58 -11.65 3.32 2.72
C ARG A 58 -10.69 3.02 3.88
N LEU A 59 -9.63 3.82 4.06
CA LEU A 59 -8.73 3.67 5.19
C LEU A 59 -9.49 3.75 6.53
N LEU A 60 -10.44 4.69 6.65
CA LEU A 60 -11.31 4.79 7.82
C LEU A 60 -12.14 3.53 8.02
N ASP A 61 -12.75 3.01 6.95
CA ASP A 61 -13.55 1.77 6.99
C ASP A 61 -12.71 0.57 7.43
N GLU A 62 -11.50 0.42 6.89
CA GLU A 62 -10.56 -0.64 7.28
C GLU A 62 -10.17 -0.52 8.76
N LEU A 63 -9.74 0.67 9.22
CA LEU A 63 -9.32 0.84 10.61
C LEU A 63 -10.47 0.72 11.62
N ALA A 64 -11.71 1.05 11.22
CA ALA A 64 -12.88 0.96 12.09
C ALA A 64 -13.46 -0.46 12.16
N HIS A 65 -13.42 -1.23 11.07
CA HIS A 65 -14.20 -2.46 10.95
C HIS A 65 -13.37 -3.72 10.66
N TYR A 66 -12.11 -3.61 10.22
CA TYR A 66 -11.24 -4.77 10.03
C TYR A 66 -10.35 -4.98 11.26
N PRO A 67 -10.46 -6.13 11.97
CA PRO A 67 -9.68 -6.37 13.19
C PRO A 67 -8.21 -6.76 12.94
N GLY A 68 -7.81 -6.97 11.68
CA GLY A 68 -6.43 -7.33 11.33
C GLY A 68 -5.53 -6.14 11.06
N ALA A 69 -4.28 -6.41 10.69
CA ALA A 69 -3.29 -5.36 10.44
C ALA A 69 -3.55 -4.65 9.10
N THR A 70 -3.74 -3.33 9.13
CA THR A 70 -3.88 -2.49 7.92
C THR A 70 -2.57 -1.80 7.60
N TYR A 71 -2.10 -1.96 6.36
CA TYR A 71 -0.91 -1.30 5.81
C TYR A 71 -1.30 -0.40 4.64
N THR A 72 -1.06 0.91 4.73
CA THR A 72 -1.29 1.79 3.58
C THR A 72 -0.21 1.61 2.51
N GLY A 73 -0.63 1.48 1.26
CA GLY A 73 0.21 1.42 0.07
C GLY A 73 0.41 2.78 -0.61
N SER A 74 -0.17 3.86 -0.07
CA SER A 74 -0.09 5.20 -0.64
C SER A 74 0.58 6.18 0.31
N SER A 75 1.59 6.90 -0.17
CA SER A 75 2.25 7.96 0.61
C SER A 75 1.40 9.22 0.79
N ALA A 76 0.20 9.28 0.20
CA ALA A 76 -0.71 10.43 0.33
C ALA A 76 -1.40 10.54 1.70
N VAL A 77 -1.45 9.45 2.47
CA VAL A 77 -2.31 9.33 3.66
C VAL A 77 -1.55 8.90 4.92
N LEU A 78 -0.22 9.04 4.95
CA LEU A 78 0.60 8.49 6.05
C LEU A 78 0.32 9.16 7.40
N ALA A 79 0.26 10.50 7.41
CA ALA A 79 -0.06 11.26 8.62
C ALA A 79 -1.50 11.07 9.10
N LEU A 80 -2.38 10.49 8.27
CA LEU A 80 -3.69 10.01 8.69
C LEU A 80 -3.58 8.57 9.23
N ALA A 81 -2.98 7.67 8.46
CA ALA A 81 -2.94 6.23 8.74
C ALA A 81 -2.25 5.87 10.06
N GLY A 82 -1.05 6.40 10.31
CA GLY A 82 -0.27 5.99 11.49
C GLY A 82 -0.90 6.40 12.82
N PRO A 83 -1.24 7.69 13.04
CA PRO A 83 -1.92 8.13 14.26
C PRO A 83 -3.26 7.43 14.51
N MET A 84 -3.91 6.93 13.46
CA MET A 84 -5.18 6.19 13.55
C MET A 84 -5.01 4.69 13.78
N GLY A 85 -3.78 4.19 13.91
CA GLY A 85 -3.50 2.81 14.27
C GLY A 85 -3.26 1.86 13.11
N ALA A 86 -2.97 2.36 11.91
CA ALA A 86 -2.44 1.50 10.84
C ALA A 86 -1.16 0.80 11.31
N ALA A 87 -1.02 -0.49 10.99
CA ALA A 87 0.13 -1.30 11.37
C ALA A 87 1.42 -0.87 10.66
N GLY A 88 1.30 -0.15 9.55
CA GLY A 88 2.44 0.44 8.86
C GLY A 88 2.10 0.91 7.44
N ALA A 89 3.13 1.02 6.61
CA ALA A 89 2.99 1.38 5.21
C ALA A 89 3.96 0.59 4.32
N ILE A 90 3.54 0.22 3.11
CA ILE A 90 4.36 -0.48 2.11
C ILE A 90 4.37 0.35 0.82
N LEU A 91 5.39 1.19 0.67
CA LEU A 91 5.37 2.33 -0.24
C LEU A 91 6.40 2.19 -1.37
N ALA A 92 5.99 2.59 -2.57
CA ALA A 92 6.93 2.81 -3.67
C ALA A 92 7.91 3.95 -3.33
N LEU A 93 7.39 5.06 -2.79
CA LEU A 93 8.17 6.27 -2.49
C LEU A 93 9.23 6.07 -1.38
N ALA A 94 9.09 5.04 -0.53
CA ALA A 94 10.09 4.70 0.47
C ALA A 94 11.43 4.21 -0.14
N ASN A 95 11.49 3.89 -1.44
CA ASN A 95 12.76 3.66 -2.13
C ASN A 95 13.58 4.95 -2.30
N ILE A 96 12.92 6.11 -2.29
CA ILE A 96 13.51 7.45 -2.50
C ILE A 96 13.62 8.18 -1.16
N GLU A 97 12.49 8.34 -0.45
CA GLU A 97 12.42 9.13 0.79
C GLU A 97 11.98 8.29 2.02
N PRO A 98 12.74 7.26 2.43
CA PRO A 98 12.32 6.38 3.52
C PRO A 98 12.14 7.11 4.85
N GLU A 99 13.07 8.00 5.23
CA GLU A 99 13.02 8.71 6.52
C GLU A 99 11.81 9.66 6.58
N ARG A 100 11.50 10.34 5.47
CA ARG A 100 10.34 11.23 5.39
C ARG A 100 9.04 10.45 5.42
N CYS A 101 8.98 9.27 4.79
CA CYS A 101 7.83 8.36 4.91
C CYS A 101 7.61 7.91 6.36
N VAL A 102 8.69 7.57 7.09
CA VAL A 102 8.61 7.20 8.51
C VAL A 102 8.11 8.37 9.36
N ALA A 103 8.65 9.58 9.16
CA ALA A 103 8.20 10.77 9.89
C ALA A 103 6.73 11.10 9.62
N ALA A 104 6.29 11.03 8.36
CA ALA A 104 4.90 11.25 8.00
C ALA A 104 3.98 10.19 8.62
N LEU A 105 4.38 8.91 8.60
CA LEU A 105 3.64 7.82 9.26
C LEU A 105 3.57 8.01 10.78
N ALA A 106 4.60 8.58 11.40
CA ALA A 106 4.59 8.94 12.82
C ALA A 106 3.67 10.14 13.14
N GLY A 107 2.99 10.73 12.14
CA GLY A 107 2.06 11.84 12.30
C GLY A 107 2.62 13.23 11.99
N ASP A 108 3.83 13.35 11.45
CA ASP A 108 4.38 14.66 11.05
C ASP A 108 3.70 15.16 9.76
N ALA A 109 2.77 16.10 9.92
CA ALA A 109 2.05 16.73 8.81
C ALA A 109 2.97 17.55 7.87
N ARG A 110 4.09 18.10 8.37
CA ARG A 110 5.07 18.80 7.51
C ARG A 110 5.85 17.81 6.67
N ALA A 111 6.25 16.67 7.25
CA ALA A 111 6.86 15.58 6.49
C ALA A 111 5.89 15.05 5.43
N GLN A 112 4.61 14.89 5.76
CA GLN A 112 3.55 14.49 4.82
C GLN A 112 3.43 15.46 3.64
N LEU A 113 3.38 16.78 3.91
CA LEU A 113 3.29 17.78 2.84
C LEU A 113 4.55 17.77 1.96
N ALA A 114 5.72 17.59 2.56
CA ALA A 114 6.98 17.55 1.81
C ALA A 114 7.13 16.32 0.90
N LEU A 115 6.36 15.24 1.11
CA LEU A 115 6.28 14.10 0.18
C LEU A 115 5.44 14.41 -1.07
N ALA A 116 4.67 15.50 -1.09
CA ALA A 116 3.59 15.71 -2.07
C ALA A 116 4.09 15.72 -3.51
N ASP A 117 5.13 16.49 -3.83
CA ASP A 117 5.62 16.62 -5.21
C ASP A 117 6.10 15.28 -5.76
N ARG A 118 6.92 14.55 -4.99
CA ARG A 118 7.43 13.23 -5.38
C ARG A 118 6.32 12.18 -5.43
N HIS A 119 5.35 12.24 -4.52
CA HIS A 119 4.16 11.39 -4.57
C HIS A 119 3.38 11.61 -5.88
N LEU A 120 3.11 12.87 -6.22
CA LEU A 120 2.33 13.23 -7.41
C LEU A 120 3.06 12.85 -8.70
N GLU A 121 4.38 13.06 -8.76
CA GLU A 121 5.21 12.65 -9.89
C GLU A 121 5.19 11.14 -10.09
N VAL A 122 5.42 10.35 -9.03
CA VAL A 122 5.37 8.87 -9.09
C VAL A 122 3.96 8.37 -9.40
N LYS A 123 2.91 9.03 -8.89
CA LYS A 123 1.51 8.67 -9.19
C LYS A 123 1.18 8.84 -10.67
N GLN A 124 1.75 9.86 -11.33
CA GLN A 124 1.54 10.12 -12.76
C GLN A 124 2.42 9.23 -13.65
N GLY A 125 3.72 9.11 -13.33
CA GLY A 125 4.69 8.40 -14.18
C GLY A 125 4.96 6.94 -13.79
N GLY A 126 4.33 6.44 -12.73
CA GLY A 126 4.42 5.06 -12.27
C GLY A 126 5.85 4.62 -11.96
N ILE A 127 6.15 3.35 -12.28
CA ILE A 127 7.46 2.73 -12.01
C ILE A 127 8.61 3.43 -12.77
N ALA A 128 8.33 3.98 -13.96
CA ALA A 128 9.34 4.67 -14.76
C ALA A 128 9.81 5.96 -14.06
N ALA A 129 8.88 6.80 -13.60
CA ALA A 129 9.21 8.00 -12.83
C ALA A 129 9.93 7.65 -11.52
N LEU A 130 9.45 6.64 -10.78
CA LEU A 130 10.12 6.16 -9.56
C LEU A 130 11.60 5.82 -9.80
N LYS A 131 11.88 5.06 -10.86
CA LYS A 131 13.25 4.69 -11.23
C LYS A 131 14.10 5.88 -11.66
N ALA A 132 13.52 6.80 -12.44
CA ALA A 132 14.22 8.01 -12.87
C ALA A 132 14.61 8.90 -11.69
N LEU A 133 13.70 9.09 -10.74
CA LEU A 133 13.97 9.86 -9.52
C LEU A 133 15.04 9.19 -8.65
N LEU A 134 14.95 7.86 -8.46
CA LEU A 134 15.95 7.10 -7.70
C LEU A 134 17.34 7.19 -8.34
N ALA A 135 17.40 7.11 -9.67
CA ALA A 135 18.65 7.24 -10.41
C ALA A 135 19.27 8.64 -10.29
N ALA A 136 18.44 9.69 -10.37
CA ALA A 136 18.90 11.06 -10.20
C ALA A 136 19.44 11.32 -8.79
N GLU A 137 18.84 10.73 -7.76
CA GLU A 137 19.28 10.91 -6.37
C GLU A 137 20.53 10.11 -6.02
N ARG A 138 20.65 8.87 -6.52
CA ARG A 138 21.76 7.98 -6.17
C ARG A 138 22.92 7.99 -7.16
N GLY A 139 22.80 8.70 -8.28
CA GLY A 139 23.81 8.70 -9.34
C GLY A 139 24.02 7.34 -10.00
N ILE A 140 23.04 6.43 -9.89
CA ILE A 140 23.08 5.08 -10.48
C ILE A 140 22.22 5.11 -11.74
N PRO A 141 22.66 4.58 -12.90
CA PRO A 141 21.84 4.58 -14.11
C PRO A 141 20.48 3.89 -13.88
N ALA A 142 19.38 4.58 -14.18
CA ALA A 142 18.07 3.93 -14.24
C ALA A 142 18.12 2.91 -15.38
N GLY A 143 18.01 1.61 -15.05
CA GLY A 143 17.78 0.59 -16.06
C GLY A 143 16.42 0.82 -16.72
N VAL A 144 16.39 1.65 -17.76
CA VAL A 144 15.25 1.82 -18.67
C VAL A 144 15.41 0.77 -19.76
N ARG A 145 14.56 -0.26 -19.76
CA ARG A 145 14.36 -1.07 -20.95
C ARG A 145 13.30 -0.36 -21.79
N GLY A 146 13.67 -0.01 -23.02
CA GLY A 146 12.76 0.50 -24.04
C GLY A 146 11.84 -0.58 -24.58
#